data_AF-A0A348P4D7-F1
#
_entry.id   AF-A0A348P4D7-F1
#
_cell.length_a   1.000
_cell.length_b   1.000
_cell.length_c   1.000
_cell.angle_alpha   90.00
_cell.angle_beta   90.00
_cell.angle_gamma   90.00
#
_symmetry.space_group_name_H-M   'P 1'
#
loop_
_entity.id
_entity.type
_entity.pdbx_description
1 polymer ?
#
loop_
_entity_poly.entity_id
_entity_poly.type
_entity_poly.pdbx_seq_one_letter_code
_entity_poly.pdbx_strand_id
1 'polypeptide(L)'
;MKRENPYKNISGKEVVKSIIVIVVFFTIVFLIVKAATKPKPVATTAQVNDLLTSRGYTVEDSTERYQTGSPGGGIVNVLTVKQGKFVYQFFVFESNKYAQRGWDAVTTDMSKHKTTSSIETKGFHGNFIYRTILDKDDYYYLVRVGTTLAYATGSETDKQEILDIMTELGYID
;
A
#
# COMPACT_ATOMS: atom_id res chain seq x y z
N MET A 1 34.52 -8.93 -59.91
CA MET A 1 33.75 -8.36 -58.79
C MET A 1 34.17 -9.08 -57.51
N LYS A 2 35.05 -8.49 -56.69
CA LYS A 2 35.43 -9.07 -55.39
C LYS A 2 34.30 -8.78 -54.41
N ARG A 3 33.66 -9.82 -53.85
CA ARG A 3 32.69 -9.67 -52.77
C ARG A 3 33.48 -9.41 -51.48
N GLU A 4 33.32 -8.23 -50.89
CA GLU A 4 33.88 -7.95 -49.57
C GLU A 4 33.20 -8.83 -48.53
N ASN A 5 33.99 -9.40 -47.62
CA ASN A 5 33.51 -10.18 -46.50
C ASN A 5 32.79 -9.23 -45.52
N PRO A 6 31.47 -9.37 -45.27
CA PRO A 6 30.71 -8.43 -44.46
C PRO A 6 31.07 -8.46 -42.97
N TYR A 7 31.87 -9.42 -42.53
CA TYR A 7 32.33 -9.51 -41.15
C TYR A 7 33.60 -8.67 -40.96
N LYS A 8 33.40 -7.37 -40.74
CA LYS A 8 34.41 -6.53 -40.11
C LYS A 8 34.74 -7.18 -38.75
N ASN A 9 35.98 -7.64 -38.59
CA ASN A 9 36.45 -8.23 -37.34
C ASN A 9 36.28 -7.20 -36.22
N ILE A 10 35.29 -7.42 -35.35
CA ILE A 10 35.07 -6.58 -34.17
C ILE A 10 36.32 -6.71 -33.31
N SER A 11 36.96 -5.58 -33.00
CA SER A 11 38.16 -5.58 -32.18
C SER A 11 37.84 -6.11 -30.79
N GLY A 12 38.76 -6.86 -30.15
CA GLY A 12 38.59 -7.30 -28.76
C GLY A 12 38.27 -6.14 -27.80
N LYS A 13 38.76 -4.92 -28.11
CA LYS A 13 38.42 -3.70 -27.35
C LYS A 13 36.96 -3.26 -27.52
N GLU A 14 36.38 -3.45 -28.70
CA GLU A 14 34.97 -3.15 -28.97
C GLU A 14 34.05 -4.17 -28.32
N VAL A 15 34.43 -5.46 -28.33
CA VAL A 15 33.72 -6.52 -27.58
C VAL A 15 33.73 -6.21 -26.08
N VAL A 16 34.88 -5.85 -25.50
CA VAL A 16 35.00 -5.49 -24.07
C VAL A 16 34.15 -4.27 -23.73
N LYS A 17 34.15 -3.22 -24.56
CA LYS A 17 33.29 -2.04 -24.35
C LYS A 17 31.80 -2.41 -24.38
N SER A 18 31.37 -3.24 -25.34
CA SER A 18 29.99 -3.71 -25.41
C SER A 18 29.58 -4.53 -24.18
N ILE A 19 30.47 -5.41 -23.68
CA ILE A 19 30.23 -6.16 -22.44
C ILE A 19 30.08 -5.22 -21.25
N ILE A 20 30.95 -4.21 -21.11
CA ILE A 20 30.87 -3.22 -20.02
C ILE A 20 29.53 -2.48 -20.07
N VAL A 21 29.11 -2.01 -21.25
CA VAL A 21 27.83 -1.30 -21.41
C VAL A 21 26.65 -2.18 -21.01
N ILE A 22 26.66 -3.46 -21.42
CA ILE A 22 25.63 -4.43 -21.05
C ILE A 22 25.60 -4.65 -19.54
N VAL A 23 26.75 -4.84 -18.90
CA VAL A 23 26.85 -5.03 -17.44
C VAL A 23 26.35 -3.79 -16.69
N VAL A 24 26.72 -2.59 -17.13
CA VAL A 24 26.23 -1.34 -16.52
C VAL A 24 24.72 -1.22 -16.66
N PHE A 25 24.17 -1.50 -17.85
CA PHE A 25 22.73 -1.49 -18.08
C PHE A 25 21.99 -2.46 -17.15
N PHE A 26 22.42 -3.73 -17.08
CA PHE A 26 21.81 -4.71 -16.18
C PHE A 26 21.97 -4.34 -14.70
N THR A 27 23.07 -3.71 -14.32
CA THR A 27 23.27 -3.23 -12.95
C THR A 27 22.27 -2.13 -12.62
N ILE A 28 22.07 -1.16 -13.52
CA ILE A 28 21.08 -0.08 -13.35
C ILE A 28 19.67 -0.66 -13.25
N VAL A 29 19.31 -1.57 -14.17
CA VAL A 29 17.99 -2.25 -14.14
C VAL A 29 17.81 -3.02 -12.83
N PHE A 30 18.81 -3.77 -12.38
CA PHE A 30 18.76 -4.50 -11.12
C PHE A 30 18.57 -3.57 -9.91
N LEU A 31 19.27 -2.43 -9.87
CA LEU A 31 19.11 -1.44 -8.79
C LEU A 31 17.71 -0.82 -8.80
N ILE A 32 17.15 -0.50 -9.96
CA ILE A 32 15.78 0.02 -10.11
C ILE A 32 14.77 -1.01 -9.63
N VAL A 33 14.86 -2.26 -10.09
CA VAL A 33 13.95 -3.36 -9.68
C VAL A 33 14.08 -3.63 -8.18
N LYS A 34 15.29 -3.62 -7.63
CA LYS A 34 15.51 -3.84 -6.19
C LYS A 34 14.94 -2.71 -5.34
N ALA A 35 15.00 -1.46 -5.81
CA ALA A 35 14.37 -0.33 -5.13
C ALA A 35 12.84 -0.46 -5.17
N ALA A 36 12.28 -0.81 -6.34
CA ALA A 36 10.87 -1.04 -6.58
C ALA A 36 10.36 -2.42 -6.11
N THR A 37 11.04 -3.10 -5.19
CA THR A 37 10.56 -4.35 -4.58
C THR A 37 10.79 -4.39 -3.07
N LYS A 38 11.23 -3.28 -2.48
CA LYS A 38 11.40 -3.20 -1.02
C LYS A 38 10.03 -3.30 -0.34
N PRO A 39 9.85 -4.21 0.62
CA PRO A 39 8.64 -4.26 1.43
C PRO A 39 8.39 -2.90 2.10
N LYS A 40 7.14 -2.46 2.12
CA LYS A 40 6.73 -1.27 2.87
C LYS A 40 6.88 -1.57 4.37
N PRO A 41 7.37 -0.61 5.18
CA PRO A 41 7.43 -0.78 6.62
C PRO A 41 6.03 -0.96 7.18
N VAL A 42 5.88 -1.86 8.16
CA VAL A 42 4.63 -2.05 8.89
C VAL A 42 4.56 -0.97 9.96
N ALA A 43 3.57 -0.07 9.90
CA ALA A 43 3.40 0.94 10.94
C ALA A 43 3.06 0.27 12.28
N THR A 44 3.55 0.85 13.38
CA THR A 44 3.20 0.43 14.74
C THR A 44 1.97 1.19 15.23
N THR A 45 1.25 0.63 16.20
CA THR A 45 0.15 1.33 16.89
C THR A 45 0.58 2.69 17.42
N ALA A 46 1.78 2.80 18.01
CA ALA A 46 2.31 4.05 18.53
C ALA A 46 2.49 5.11 17.42
N GLN A 47 3.13 4.75 16.29
CA GLN A 47 3.31 5.66 15.16
C GLN A 47 1.98 6.19 14.61
N VAL A 48 0.97 5.30 14.48
CA VAL A 48 -0.35 5.68 14.00
C VAL A 48 -1.06 6.59 15.02
N ASN A 49 -1.01 6.25 16.31
CA ASN A 49 -1.59 7.04 17.38
C ASN A 49 -0.98 8.46 17.45
N ASP A 50 0.35 8.54 17.42
CA ASP A 50 1.07 9.81 17.50
C ASP A 50 0.77 10.68 16.28
N LEU A 51 0.75 10.11 15.08
CA LEU A 51 0.37 10.81 13.86
C LEU A 51 -1.04 11.40 13.95
N LEU A 52 -2.04 10.56 14.28
CA LEU A 52 -3.43 10.99 14.33
C LEU A 52 -3.66 12.04 15.43
N THR A 53 -3.05 11.85 16.60
CA THR A 53 -3.13 12.81 17.70
C THR A 53 -2.45 14.14 17.35
N SER A 54 -1.31 14.11 16.66
CA SER A 54 -0.61 15.33 16.21
C SER A 54 -1.43 16.16 15.22
N ARG A 55 -2.33 15.50 14.47
CA ARG A 55 -3.30 16.11 13.57
C ARG A 55 -4.59 16.57 14.28
N GLY A 56 -4.67 16.43 15.60
CA GLY A 56 -5.79 16.89 16.41
C GLY A 56 -6.95 15.89 16.53
N TYR A 57 -6.79 14.66 16.05
CA TYR A 57 -7.81 13.62 16.23
C TYR A 57 -7.77 13.03 17.64
N THR A 58 -8.96 12.71 18.15
CA THR A 58 -9.09 11.87 19.34
C THR A 58 -9.08 10.41 18.91
N VAL A 59 -8.05 9.67 19.31
CA VAL A 59 -7.88 8.24 19.00
C VAL A 59 -8.49 7.40 20.11
N GLU A 60 -9.37 6.46 19.75
CA GLU A 60 -9.97 5.49 20.64
C GLU A 60 -9.32 4.11 20.46
N ASP A 61 -8.82 3.52 21.54
CA ASP A 61 -8.50 2.08 21.54
C ASP A 61 -9.80 1.28 21.52
N SER A 62 -10.09 0.68 20.36
CA SER A 62 -11.31 -0.08 20.08
C SER A 62 -11.08 -1.58 20.12
N THR A 63 -9.95 -2.04 20.65
CA THR A 63 -9.52 -3.44 20.60
C THR A 63 -10.57 -4.38 21.18
N GLU A 64 -11.05 -4.10 22.40
CA GLU A 64 -12.02 -4.94 23.10
C GLU A 64 -13.33 -5.08 22.30
N ARG A 65 -13.88 -3.96 21.82
CA ARG A 65 -15.11 -3.94 21.01
C ARG A 65 -15.00 -4.85 19.79
N TYR A 66 -13.87 -4.81 19.09
CA TYR A 66 -13.66 -5.64 17.90
C TYR A 66 -13.37 -7.11 18.22
N GLN A 67 -12.68 -7.40 19.33
CA GLN A 67 -12.46 -8.77 19.78
C GLN A 67 -13.76 -9.45 20.22
N THR A 68 -14.65 -8.73 20.92
CA THR A 68 -15.98 -9.23 21.30
C THR A 68 -16.88 -9.44 20.07
N GLY A 69 -16.84 -8.51 19.11
CA GLY A 69 -17.62 -8.61 17.88
C GLY A 69 -17.13 -9.67 16.88
N SER A 70 -15.85 -10.08 16.99
CA SER A 70 -15.24 -11.11 16.14
C SER A 70 -14.35 -12.06 16.96
N PRO A 71 -14.95 -12.92 17.81
CA PRO A 71 -14.18 -13.86 18.62
C PRO A 71 -13.34 -14.80 17.74
N GLY A 72 -12.05 -14.92 18.06
CA GLY A 72 -11.11 -15.71 17.25
C GLY A 72 -10.68 -15.04 15.92
N GLY A 73 -10.98 -13.75 15.74
CA GLY A 73 -10.54 -12.95 14.60
C GLY A 73 -9.02 -12.65 14.57
N GLY A 74 -8.29 -13.02 15.62
CA GLY A 74 -6.85 -12.80 15.74
C GLY A 74 -6.48 -11.31 15.78
N ILE A 75 -7.34 -10.48 16.35
CA ILE A 75 -7.12 -9.04 16.52
C ILE A 75 -6.28 -8.81 17.77
N VAL A 76 -5.15 -8.12 17.62
CA VAL A 76 -4.23 -7.76 18.71
C VAL A 76 -4.49 -6.35 19.20
N ASN A 77 -4.70 -5.42 18.27
CA ASN A 77 -4.96 -4.02 18.59
C ASN A 77 -5.80 -3.34 17.51
N VAL A 78 -6.67 -2.41 17.91
CA VAL A 78 -7.44 -1.57 16.99
C VAL A 78 -7.44 -0.13 17.48
N LEU A 79 -6.95 0.79 16.66
CA LEU A 79 -7.16 2.22 16.85
C LEU A 79 -8.31 2.67 15.95
N THR A 80 -9.22 3.49 16.48
CA THR A 80 -10.30 4.10 15.70
C THR A 80 -10.34 5.61 15.94
N VAL A 81 -10.52 6.36 14.86
CA VAL A 81 -10.91 7.77 14.88
C VAL A 81 -12.25 7.86 14.18
N LYS A 82 -13.18 8.63 14.76
CA LYS A 82 -14.46 8.94 14.15
C LYS A 82 -14.82 10.40 14.41
N GLN A 83 -14.90 11.20 13.35
CA GLN A 83 -15.24 12.62 13.41
C GLN A 83 -16.16 12.97 12.23
N GLY A 84 -17.46 13.07 12.51
CA GLY A 84 -18.46 13.26 11.46
C GLY A 84 -18.46 12.08 10.48
N LYS A 85 -18.24 12.36 9.18
CA LYS A 85 -18.11 11.34 8.13
C LYS A 85 -16.72 10.69 8.08
N PHE A 86 -15.70 11.37 8.60
CA PHE A 86 -14.34 10.83 8.62
C PHE A 86 -14.24 9.69 9.64
N VAL A 87 -13.81 8.54 9.15
CA VAL A 87 -13.52 7.35 9.95
C VAL A 87 -12.16 6.84 9.53
N TYR A 88 -11.27 6.62 10.50
CA TYR A 88 -10.00 5.95 10.28
C TYR A 88 -9.89 4.79 11.28
N GLN A 89 -9.45 3.64 10.80
CA GLN A 89 -9.25 2.44 11.62
C GLN A 89 -7.94 1.77 11.27
N PHE A 90 -7.15 1.46 12.29
CA PHE A 90 -5.91 0.72 12.15
C PHE A 90 -5.97 -0.56 12.98
N PHE A 91 -5.86 -1.69 12.30
CA PHE A 91 -5.93 -3.02 12.88
C PHE A 91 -4.54 -3.66 12.87
N VAL A 92 -4.16 -4.25 13.99
CA VAL A 92 -3.02 -5.15 14.13
C VAL A 92 -3.55 -6.55 14.40
N PHE A 93 -3.10 -7.52 13.61
CA PHE A 93 -3.49 -8.91 13.74
C PHE A 93 -2.33 -9.80 14.20
N GLU A 94 -2.65 -10.95 14.78
CA GLU A 94 -1.70 -11.96 15.25
C GLU A 94 -0.88 -12.57 14.09
N SER A 95 -1.46 -12.61 12.87
CA SER A 95 -0.79 -13.20 11.72
C SER A 95 -1.30 -12.63 10.39
N ASN A 96 -0.50 -12.86 9.33
CA ASN A 96 -0.87 -12.50 7.96
C ASN A 96 -2.19 -13.15 7.51
N LYS A 97 -2.49 -14.36 8.01
CA LYS A 97 -3.75 -15.06 7.71
C LYS A 97 -4.96 -14.29 8.23
N TYR A 98 -4.87 -13.77 9.45
CA TYR A 98 -5.96 -12.96 10.02
C TYR A 98 -6.06 -11.59 9.36
N ALA A 99 -4.92 -10.95 9.06
CA ALA A 99 -4.92 -9.70 8.30
C ALA A 99 -5.53 -9.86 6.89
N GLN A 100 -5.28 -10.97 6.21
CA GLN A 100 -5.90 -11.27 4.91
C GLN A 100 -7.43 -11.44 5.04
N ARG A 101 -7.91 -12.12 6.08
CA ARG A 101 -9.36 -12.24 6.34
C ARG A 101 -10.00 -10.88 6.62
N GLY A 102 -9.34 -10.04 7.41
CA GLY A 102 -9.78 -8.67 7.67
C GLY A 102 -9.87 -7.86 6.37
N TRP A 103 -8.85 -7.97 5.51
CA TRP A 103 -8.86 -7.37 4.17
C TRP A 103 -10.04 -7.83 3.32
N ASP A 104 -10.30 -9.14 3.27
CA ASP A 104 -11.40 -9.71 2.47
C ASP A 104 -12.77 -9.21 2.98
N ALA A 105 -12.92 -9.12 4.31
CA ALA A 105 -14.14 -8.62 4.94
C ALA A 105 -14.39 -7.13 4.61
N VAL A 106 -13.38 -6.26 4.80
CA VAL A 106 -13.52 -4.83 4.50
C VAL A 106 -13.67 -4.59 3.01
N THR A 107 -12.97 -5.34 2.15
CA THR A 107 -13.15 -5.28 0.69
C THR A 107 -14.58 -5.65 0.28
N THR A 108 -15.16 -6.68 0.91
CA THR A 108 -16.55 -7.07 0.68
C THR A 108 -17.49 -5.94 1.08
N ASP A 109 -17.26 -5.32 2.23
CA ASP A 109 -18.08 -4.22 2.73
C ASP A 109 -17.99 -2.97 1.83
N MET A 110 -16.78 -2.52 1.52
CA MET A 110 -16.52 -1.44 0.56
C MET A 110 -17.22 -1.67 -0.80
N SER A 111 -17.31 -2.93 -1.25
CA SER A 111 -17.96 -3.24 -2.54
C SER A 111 -19.47 -3.02 -2.51
N LYS A 112 -20.12 -3.03 -1.34
CA LYS A 112 -21.56 -2.70 -1.20
C LYS A 112 -21.84 -1.23 -1.47
N HIS A 113 -20.83 -0.36 -1.35
CA HIS A 113 -20.93 1.07 -1.60
C HIS A 113 -20.66 1.44 -3.06
N LYS A 114 -20.28 0.48 -3.91
CA LYS A 114 -20.04 0.75 -5.32
C LYS A 114 -21.33 0.93 -6.10
N THR A 115 -21.35 1.97 -6.91
CA THR A 115 -22.33 2.20 -7.97
C THR A 115 -21.67 2.04 -9.34
N THR A 116 -22.45 2.19 -10.40
CA THR A 116 -21.95 2.16 -11.79
C THR A 116 -21.01 3.33 -12.11
N SER A 117 -21.08 4.43 -11.36
CA SER A 117 -20.21 5.61 -11.52
C SER A 117 -18.97 5.58 -10.63
N SER A 118 -18.78 4.56 -9.79
CA SER A 118 -17.62 4.53 -8.89
C SER A 118 -16.30 4.36 -9.65
N ILE A 119 -15.29 5.11 -9.21
CA ILE A 119 -13.91 4.94 -9.66
C ILE A 119 -13.17 4.09 -8.64
N GLU A 120 -12.74 2.90 -9.05
CA GLU A 120 -11.98 1.98 -8.21
C GLU A 120 -10.52 1.91 -8.68
N THR A 121 -9.59 1.98 -7.74
CA THR A 121 -8.18 1.71 -7.97
C THR A 121 -7.71 0.64 -7.01
N LYS A 122 -6.84 -0.27 -7.46
CA LYS A 122 -6.22 -1.29 -6.63
C LYS A 122 -4.80 -1.55 -7.08
N GLY A 123 -3.93 -1.90 -6.16
CA GLY A 123 -2.54 -2.24 -6.48
C GLY A 123 -1.91 -3.13 -5.43
N PHE A 124 -0.83 -3.79 -5.83
CA PHE A 124 -0.08 -4.73 -5.01
C PHE A 124 1.42 -4.51 -5.20
N HIS A 125 2.15 -4.49 -4.09
CA HIS A 125 3.60 -4.33 -4.07
C HIS A 125 4.22 -5.06 -2.87
N GLY A 126 4.81 -6.24 -3.09
CA GLY A 126 5.49 -6.98 -2.02
C GLY A 126 4.55 -7.38 -0.88
N ASN A 127 4.74 -6.81 0.32
CA ASN A 127 3.89 -7.05 1.50
C ASN A 127 2.70 -6.08 1.62
N PHE A 128 2.53 -5.19 0.64
CA PHE A 128 1.55 -4.11 0.61
C PHE A 128 0.50 -4.37 -0.48
N ILE A 129 -0.77 -4.18 -0.14
CA ILE A 129 -1.90 -4.18 -1.07
C ILE A 129 -2.83 -3.04 -0.68
N TYR A 130 -3.35 -2.31 -1.66
CA TYR A 130 -4.29 -1.23 -1.42
C TYR A 130 -5.45 -1.25 -2.40
N ARG A 131 -6.55 -0.62 -1.99
CA ARG A 131 -7.77 -0.47 -2.73
C ARG A 131 -8.42 0.85 -2.36
N THR A 132 -8.85 1.61 -3.36
CA THR A 132 -9.61 2.84 -3.16
C THR A 132 -10.89 2.81 -3.95
N ILE A 133 -11.92 3.45 -3.43
CA ILE A 133 -13.18 3.69 -4.14
C ILE A 133 -13.52 5.17 -3.96
N LEU A 134 -13.77 5.86 -5.06
CA LEU A 134 -14.43 7.16 -5.06
C LEU A 134 -15.82 6.95 -5.66
N ASP A 135 -16.86 7.22 -4.88
CA ASP A 135 -18.25 7.18 -5.35
C ASP A 135 -18.97 8.46 -4.96
N LYS A 136 -19.31 9.29 -5.97
CA LYS A 136 -19.91 10.61 -5.77
C LYS A 136 -19.09 11.42 -4.75
N ASP A 137 -19.64 11.60 -3.55
CA ASP A 137 -19.09 12.43 -2.49
C ASP A 137 -18.41 11.60 -1.39
N ASP A 138 -18.27 10.28 -1.53
CA ASP A 138 -17.63 9.43 -0.52
C ASP A 138 -16.34 8.80 -1.07
N TYR A 139 -15.29 8.85 -0.26
CA TYR A 139 -13.98 8.27 -0.54
C TYR A 139 -13.67 7.17 0.46
N TYR A 140 -13.10 6.08 -0.05
CA TYR A 140 -12.70 4.91 0.73
C TYR A 140 -11.26 4.57 0.37
N TYR A 141 -10.41 4.36 1.37
CA TYR A 141 -9.04 3.92 1.24
C TYR A 141 -8.80 2.73 2.16
N LEU A 142 -8.37 1.61 1.59
CA LEU A 142 -8.01 0.41 2.33
C LEU A 142 -6.61 -0.01 1.94
N VAL A 143 -5.77 -0.28 2.93
CA VAL A 143 -4.43 -0.83 2.74
C VAL A 143 -4.16 -1.93 3.76
N ARG A 144 -3.45 -2.98 3.32
CA ARG A 144 -2.87 -4.00 4.20
C ARG A 144 -1.37 -4.04 3.98
N VAL A 145 -0.61 -4.01 5.08
CA VAL A 145 0.85 -4.16 5.10
C VAL A 145 1.23 -5.21 6.13
N GLY A 146 1.70 -6.37 5.67
CA GLY A 146 1.97 -7.52 6.53
C GLY A 146 0.75 -7.91 7.37
N THR A 147 0.91 -7.88 8.70
CA THR A 147 -0.12 -8.22 9.70
C THR A 147 -1.00 -7.04 10.09
N THR A 148 -0.92 -5.90 9.39
CA THR A 148 -1.69 -4.70 9.72
C THR A 148 -2.59 -4.28 8.58
N LEU A 149 -3.68 -3.58 8.91
CA LEU A 149 -4.65 -3.04 7.97
C LEU A 149 -5.05 -1.64 8.41
N ALA A 150 -4.93 -0.67 7.50
CA ALA A 150 -5.49 0.67 7.69
C ALA A 150 -6.67 0.86 6.73
N TYR A 151 -7.78 1.30 7.28
CA TYR A 151 -8.99 1.65 6.54
C TYR A 151 -9.38 3.07 6.88
N ALA A 152 -9.66 3.88 5.87
CA ALA A 152 -10.15 5.23 6.04
C ALA A 152 -11.33 5.47 5.09
N THR A 153 -12.32 6.20 5.57
CA THR A 153 -13.42 6.70 4.75
C THR A 153 -13.82 8.09 5.20
N GLY A 154 -14.35 8.86 4.27
CA GLY A 154 -14.84 10.19 4.51
C GLY A 154 -15.54 10.72 3.28
N SER A 155 -15.93 11.98 3.33
CA SER A 155 -16.41 12.69 2.16
C SER A 155 -15.28 12.98 1.16
N GLU A 156 -15.61 13.42 -0.05
CA GLU A 156 -14.61 13.85 -1.03
C GLU A 156 -13.72 14.98 -0.48
N THR A 157 -14.24 15.85 0.39
CA THR A 157 -13.44 16.89 1.05
C THR A 157 -12.43 16.32 2.05
N ASP A 158 -12.67 15.13 2.60
CA ASP A 158 -11.76 14.43 3.51
C ASP A 158 -10.68 13.63 2.75
N LYS A 159 -10.83 13.47 1.42
CA LYS A 159 -9.93 12.65 0.60
C LYS A 159 -8.47 13.09 0.73
N GLN A 160 -8.19 14.39 0.68
CA GLN A 160 -6.81 14.86 0.75
C GLN A 160 -6.18 14.55 2.10
N GLU A 161 -6.92 14.76 3.20
CA GLU A 161 -6.48 14.42 4.54
C GLU A 161 -6.19 12.91 4.69
N ILE A 162 -7.05 12.07 4.11
CA ILE A 162 -6.82 10.62 4.06
C ILE A 162 -5.52 10.30 3.31
N LEU A 163 -5.31 10.90 2.14
CA LEU A 163 -4.10 10.68 1.34
C LEU A 163 -2.84 11.15 2.08
N ASP A 164 -2.90 12.29 2.75
CA ASP A 164 -1.77 12.83 3.52
C ASP A 164 -1.39 11.90 4.68
N ILE A 165 -2.38 11.42 5.45
CA ILE A 165 -2.15 10.43 6.52
C ILE A 165 -1.50 9.16 5.95
N MET A 166 -2.04 8.62 4.85
CA MET A 166 -1.49 7.41 4.23
C MET A 166 -0.08 7.64 3.66
N THR A 167 0.21 8.85 3.18
CA THR A 167 1.55 9.24 2.67
C THR A 167 2.56 9.34 3.82
N GLU A 168 2.19 9.96 4.94
CA GLU A 168 3.08 10.06 6.11
C GLU A 168 3.35 8.71 6.78
N LEU A 169 2.40 7.77 6.69
CA LEU A 169 2.61 6.37 7.09
C LEU A 169 3.46 5.57 6.07
N GLY A 170 3.82 6.17 4.94
CA GLY A 170 4.63 5.57 3.87
C GLY A 170 3.84 4.62 2.96
N TYR A 171 2.51 4.63 3.03
CA TYR A 171 1.64 3.77 2.23
C TYR A 171 1.38 4.32 0.82
N ILE A 172 1.68 5.59 0.59
CA ILE A 172 1.66 6.25 -0.72
C ILE A 172 3.06 6.84 -0.96
N ASP A 173 3.53 6.78 -2.20
CA ASP A 173 4.81 7.37 -2.66
C ASP A 173 4.55 8.65 -3.48
#